data_AF-A0A8C6UJU4-F1
#
_entry.id   AF-A0A8C6UJU4-F1
#
_cell.length_a   1.000
_cell.length_b   1.000
_cell.length_c   1.000
_cell.angle_alpha   90.00
_cell.angle_beta   90.00
_cell.angle_gamma   90.00
#
_symmetry.space_group_name_H-M   'P 1'
#
loop_
_entity.id
_entity.type
_entity.pdbx_description
1 polymer ?
#
loop_
_entity_poly.entity_id
_entity_poly.type
_entity_poly.pdbx_seq_one_letter_code
_entity_poly.pdbx_strand_id
1 'polypeptide(L)'
;MRVSAAPLDESERGTLKRLYQDRERSCSPQSKLPKQDDSHRVLLYIRTSAEQVFDALLLSTPTLGGLREALSQKYGMQADTIGKIFKKCKRGIFINMDDTIVEHYTNQSAFLVEMSEAAGLVQLTLVEV
;
A
#
# COMPACT_ATOMS: atom_id res chain seq x y z
N MET A 1 -18.98 81.21 21.65
CA MET A 1 -17.52 80.99 21.74
C MET A 1 -17.25 79.51 21.52
N ARG A 2 -16.22 79.16 20.74
CA ARG A 2 -15.78 77.78 20.47
C ARG A 2 -15.40 77.06 21.77
N VAL A 3 -15.58 75.74 21.82
CA VAL A 3 -14.50 74.71 21.75
C VAL A 3 -15.08 73.35 22.25
N SER A 4 -15.05 72.36 21.35
CA SER A 4 -15.16 70.91 21.59
C SER A 4 -13.90 70.40 22.34
N ALA A 5 -13.74 69.23 22.95
CA ALA A 5 -14.45 67.96 23.11
C ALA A 5 -13.67 67.18 24.20
N ALA A 6 -14.29 66.18 24.84
CA ALA A 6 -13.61 64.95 25.29
C ALA A 6 -14.65 63.85 25.57
N PRO A 7 -14.57 62.67 24.93
CA PRO A 7 -15.43 61.52 25.20
C PRO A 7 -14.68 60.41 25.95
N LEU A 8 -15.38 59.27 26.13
CA LEU A 8 -14.99 57.96 26.71
C LEU A 8 -15.41 57.83 28.19
N ASP A 9 -16.12 56.79 28.63
CA ASP A 9 -15.96 55.38 28.28
C ASP A 9 -17.27 54.59 28.60
N GLU A 10 -17.84 53.89 27.61
CA GLU A 10 -19.04 53.03 27.78
C GLU A 10 -18.61 51.56 27.75
N SER A 11 -17.81 51.14 28.75
CA SER A 11 -17.34 49.76 28.87
C SER A 11 -18.30 48.89 29.69
N GLU A 12 -19.47 48.49 29.16
CA GLU A 12 -20.29 47.41 29.76
C GLU A 12 -21.15 46.58 28.79
N ARG A 13 -20.75 46.29 27.54
CA ARG A 13 -21.51 45.30 26.72
C ARG A 13 -20.67 44.31 25.94
N GLY A 14 -20.85 43.03 26.28
CA GLY A 14 -20.57 41.87 25.43
C GLY A 14 -19.23 41.21 25.76
N THR A 15 -19.12 40.37 26.79
CA THR A 15 -19.61 38.98 26.81
C THR A 15 -19.61 38.33 25.41
N LEU A 16 -18.75 37.31 25.26
CA LEU A 16 -18.73 36.30 24.20
C LEU A 16 -18.07 36.70 22.86
N LYS A 17 -16.77 37.02 22.88
CA LYS A 17 -15.88 36.77 21.73
C LYS A 17 -14.78 35.78 22.08
N ARG A 18 -15.18 34.50 21.98
CA ARG A 18 -14.45 33.38 21.37
C ARG A 18 -12.91 33.48 21.45
N LEU A 19 -12.34 32.79 22.43
CA LEU A 19 -10.94 32.35 22.49
C LEU A 19 -10.53 31.70 21.14
N TYR A 20 -9.94 32.44 20.22
CA TYR A 20 -9.09 31.92 19.14
C TYR A 20 -8.20 33.04 18.61
N GLN A 21 -7.27 33.50 19.44
CA GLN A 21 -6.08 34.17 18.93
C GLN A 21 -4.95 34.02 19.94
N ASP A 22 -4.32 32.85 19.93
CA ASP A 22 -2.87 32.70 20.14
C ASP A 22 -2.46 31.21 20.05
N ARG A 23 -2.32 30.70 18.81
CA ARG A 23 -1.39 29.60 18.51
C ARG A 23 -0.83 29.80 17.11
N GLU A 24 -0.32 31.00 16.84
CA GLU A 24 0.75 31.19 15.87
C GLU A 24 2.06 30.68 16.52
N ARG A 25 2.11 29.38 16.83
CA ARG A 25 3.33 28.69 17.23
C ARG A 25 3.66 27.66 16.17
N SER A 26 4.39 28.16 15.16
CA SER A 26 5.37 27.39 14.40
C SER A 26 4.87 26.06 13.83
N CYS A 27 4.04 26.13 12.78
CA CYS A 27 4.05 25.09 11.75
C CYS A 27 5.35 25.26 10.93
N SER A 28 6.47 24.79 11.48
CA SER A 28 7.60 24.45 10.65
C SER A 28 7.13 23.39 9.63
N PRO A 29 7.47 23.52 8.34
CA PRO A 29 7.13 22.49 7.37
C PRO A 29 7.79 21.20 7.87
N GLN A 30 6.98 20.17 8.14
CA GLN A 30 7.49 18.85 8.46
C GLN A 30 8.55 18.52 7.41
N SER A 31 9.76 18.29 7.90
CA SER A 31 10.90 17.91 7.09
C SER A 31 10.42 16.90 6.05
N LYS A 32 10.70 17.19 4.77
CA LYS A 32 10.50 16.24 3.68
C LYS A 32 11.37 15.04 3.99
N LEU A 33 10.84 14.07 4.72
CA LEU A 33 11.31 12.69 4.67
C LEU A 33 11.29 12.36 3.17
N PRO A 34 12.41 11.88 2.59
CA PRO A 34 12.35 11.37 1.23
C PRO A 34 11.22 10.35 1.23
N LYS A 35 10.18 10.60 0.43
CA LYS A 35 9.16 9.60 0.12
C LYS A 35 9.96 8.41 -0.40
N GLN A 36 10.19 7.43 0.47
CA GLN A 36 10.86 6.20 0.08
C GLN A 36 10.00 5.62 -1.03
N ASP A 37 10.62 5.46 -2.18
CA ASP A 37 9.99 5.44 -3.49
C ASP A 37 8.82 4.44 -3.59
N ASP A 38 7.58 4.93 -3.46
CA ASP A 38 6.36 4.14 -3.69
C ASP A 38 6.28 3.61 -5.14
N SER A 39 7.15 4.12 -6.04
CA SER A 39 7.15 3.77 -7.46
C SER A 39 7.55 2.32 -7.75
N HIS A 40 8.14 1.61 -6.78
CA HIS A 40 8.59 0.21 -6.97
C HIS A 40 7.66 -0.84 -6.38
N ARG A 41 6.64 -0.47 -5.60
CA ARG A 41 5.73 -1.45 -4.99
C ARG A 41 4.64 -1.83 -5.98
N VAL A 42 4.24 -3.11 -5.98
CA VAL A 42 3.13 -3.59 -6.80
C VAL A 42 2.08 -4.29 -5.93
N LEU A 43 0.82 -3.89 -6.07
CA LEU A 43 -0.31 -4.57 -5.45
C LEU A 43 -0.87 -5.59 -6.43
N LEU A 44 -0.95 -6.85 -6.02
CA LEU A 44 -1.59 -7.91 -6.78
C LEU A 44 -2.91 -8.29 -6.12
N TYR A 45 -3.86 -8.76 -6.94
CA TYR A 45 -5.08 -9.38 -6.47
C TYR A 45 -4.97 -10.88 -6.68
N ILE A 46 -5.03 -11.65 -5.60
CA ILE A 46 -4.87 -13.10 -5.67
C ILE A 46 -6.03 -13.83 -5.02
N ARG A 47 -6.35 -15.02 -5.52
CA ARG A 47 -7.23 -15.96 -4.84
C ARG A 47 -6.94 -17.38 -5.29
N THR A 48 -7.31 -18.36 -4.49
CA THR A 48 -7.36 -19.76 -4.90
C THR A 48 -8.66 -20.06 -5.64
N SER A 49 -8.77 -21.25 -6.25
CA SER A 49 -10.02 -21.71 -6.88
C SER A 49 -11.16 -21.93 -5.88
N ALA A 50 -10.83 -22.11 -4.59
CA ALA A 50 -11.81 -22.28 -3.52
C ALA A 50 -12.38 -20.95 -3.01
N GLU A 51 -11.74 -19.82 -3.31
CA GLU A 51 -12.09 -18.50 -2.82
C GLU A 51 -12.96 -17.73 -3.83
N GLN A 52 -13.99 -17.03 -3.37
CA GLN A 52 -14.86 -16.20 -4.22
C GLN A 52 -14.37 -14.76 -4.36
N VAL A 53 -13.55 -14.30 -3.42
CA VAL A 53 -13.03 -12.94 -3.36
C VAL A 53 -11.53 -12.95 -3.60
N PHE A 54 -11.01 -11.86 -4.16
CA PHE A 54 -9.57 -11.64 -4.27
C PHE A 54 -9.05 -10.94 -3.02
N ASP A 55 -7.90 -11.39 -2.56
CA ASP A 55 -7.12 -10.74 -1.53
C ASP A 55 -6.04 -9.86 -2.13
N ALA A 56 -5.72 -8.79 -1.41
CA ALA A 56 -4.60 -7.92 -1.69
C ALA A 56 -3.27 -8.57 -1.28
N LEU A 57 -2.33 -8.68 -2.22
CA LEU A 57 -0.94 -9.08 -1.97
C LEU A 57 -0.02 -7.93 -2.40
N LEU A 58 0.50 -7.18 -1.44
CA LEU A 58 1.45 -6.10 -1.71
C LEU A 58 2.87 -6.66 -1.76
N LEU A 59 3.55 -6.49 -2.89
CA LEU A 59 4.98 -6.74 -3.00
C LEU A 59 5.71 -5.42 -2.75
N SER A 60 6.32 -5.30 -1.56
CA SER A 60 7.15 -4.15 -1.20
C SER A 60 8.39 -4.02 -2.08
N THR A 61 8.90 -5.15 -2.54
CA THR A 61 9.99 -5.26 -3.52
C THR A 61 9.55 -6.29 -4.57
N PRO A 62 9.44 -5.92 -5.85
CA PRO A 62 8.89 -6.77 -6.90
C PRO A 62 9.96 -7.76 -7.41
N THR A 63 10.52 -8.57 -6.52
CA THR A 63 11.46 -9.66 -6.84
C THR A 63 10.80 -11.01 -6.61
N LEU A 64 11.37 -12.08 -7.16
CA LEU A 64 10.94 -13.46 -6.91
C LEU A 64 11.04 -13.82 -5.43
N GLY A 65 12.08 -13.32 -4.74
CA GLY A 65 12.22 -13.45 -3.29
C GLY A 65 11.07 -12.79 -2.54
N GLY A 66 10.76 -11.54 -2.87
CA GLY A 66 9.64 -10.81 -2.26
C GLY A 66 8.29 -11.46 -2.54
N LEU A 67 8.08 -11.97 -3.76
CA LEU A 67 6.88 -12.73 -4.10
C LEU A 67 6.76 -14.02 -3.28
N ARG A 68 7.85 -14.78 -3.12
CA ARG A 68 7.88 -16.00 -2.30
C ARG A 68 7.54 -15.69 -0.84
N GLU A 69 8.13 -14.66 -0.26
CA GLU A 69 7.86 -14.24 1.12
C GLU A 69 6.39 -13.82 1.30
N ALA A 70 5.86 -13.01 0.39
CA ALA A 70 4.49 -12.55 0.45
C ALA A 70 3.49 -13.72 0.35
N LEU A 71 3.73 -14.67 -0.56
CA LEU A 71 2.90 -15.89 -0.70
C LEU A 71 3.03 -16.80 0.53
N SER A 72 4.25 -16.98 1.05
CA SER A 72 4.51 -17.73 2.28
C SER A 72 3.69 -17.18 3.44
N GLN A 73 3.70 -15.86 3.64
CA GLN A 73 2.91 -15.18 4.67
C GLN A 73 1.41 -15.33 4.41
N LYS A 74 0.95 -15.14 3.17
CA LYS A 74 -0.48 -15.19 2.82
C LYS A 74 -1.10 -16.56 3.12
N TYR A 75 -0.37 -17.64 2.86
CA TYR A 75 -0.89 -19.00 2.99
C TYR A 75 -0.35 -19.76 4.21
N GLY A 76 0.45 -19.12 5.06
CA GLY A 76 0.97 -19.73 6.28
C GLY A 76 1.92 -20.91 6.05
N MET A 77 2.65 -20.91 4.93
CA MET A 77 3.61 -21.96 4.57
C MET A 77 5.04 -21.48 4.79
N GLN A 78 5.95 -22.38 5.10
CA GLN A 78 7.36 -22.01 5.27
C GLN A 78 7.98 -21.66 3.90
N ALA A 79 8.74 -20.57 3.82
CA ALA A 79 9.23 -20.07 2.53
C ALA A 79 10.20 -21.04 1.82
N ASP A 80 10.92 -21.85 2.60
CA ASP A 80 11.84 -22.90 2.17
C ASP A 80 11.13 -24.12 1.57
N THR A 81 9.85 -24.36 1.92
CA THR A 81 9.06 -25.42 1.28
C THR A 81 8.49 -25.00 -0.07
N ILE A 82 8.52 -23.69 -0.39
CA ILE A 82 8.10 -23.17 -1.70
C ILE A 82 9.23 -23.39 -2.71
N GLY A 83 9.05 -24.43 -3.53
CA GLY A 83 9.92 -24.79 -4.64
C GLY A 83 9.77 -23.83 -5.82
N LYS A 84 9.30 -24.33 -6.96
CA LYS A 84 9.20 -23.51 -8.18
C LYS A 84 7.93 -22.65 -8.16
N ILE A 85 8.06 -21.43 -8.69
CA ILE A 85 6.93 -20.52 -8.93
C ILE A 85 6.83 -20.32 -10.44
N PHE A 86 5.62 -20.48 -10.97
CA PHE A 86 5.33 -20.29 -12.38
C PHE A 86 4.28 -19.20 -12.57
N LYS A 87 4.32 -18.55 -13.73
CA LYS A 87 3.20 -17.75 -14.25
C LYS A 87 2.56 -18.50 -15.40
N LYS A 88 1.22 -18.55 -15.43
CA LYS A 88 0.45 -18.97 -16.61
C LYS A 88 -0.26 -17.75 -17.17
N CYS A 89 0.19 -17.29 -18.33
CA CYS A 89 -0.42 -16.13 -19.01
C CYS A 89 -1.78 -16.51 -19.60
N LYS A 90 -2.57 -15.51 -20.02
CA LYS A 90 -3.87 -15.70 -20.72
C LYS A 90 -3.80 -16.58 -21.97
N ARG A 91 -2.61 -16.66 -22.60
CA ARG A 91 -2.32 -17.55 -23.73
C ARG A 91 -2.15 -19.03 -23.34
N GLY A 92 -2.24 -19.38 -22.06
CA GLY A 92 -2.03 -20.74 -21.54
C GLY A 92 -0.57 -21.18 -21.44
N ILE A 93 0.39 -20.27 -21.70
CA ILE A 93 1.83 -20.56 -21.67
C ILE A 93 2.34 -20.43 -20.23
N PHE A 94 3.13 -21.41 -19.81
CA PHE A 94 3.85 -21.38 -18.53
C PHE A 94 5.21 -20.68 -18.67
N ILE A 95 5.53 -19.85 -17.70
CA ILE A 95 6.77 -19.10 -17.60
C ILE A 95 7.38 -19.41 -16.23
N ASN A 96 8.67 -19.76 -16.21
CA ASN A 96 9.42 -19.81 -14.95
C ASN A 96 9.56 -18.40 -14.41
N MET A 97 9.18 -18.19 -13.15
CA MET A 97 9.29 -16.87 -12.56
C MET A 97 10.74 -16.54 -12.22
N ASP A 98 11.13 -15.31 -12.53
CA ASP A 98 12.36 -14.65 -12.10
C ASP A 98 12.03 -13.19 -11.71
N ASP A 99 13.04 -12.44 -11.26
CA ASP A 99 12.85 -11.05 -10.84
C ASP A 99 12.33 -10.18 -11.98
N THR A 100 12.82 -10.37 -13.21
CA THR A 100 12.40 -9.57 -14.37
C THR A 100 10.91 -9.78 -14.67
N ILE A 101 10.39 -11.00 -14.54
CA ILE A 101 8.95 -11.25 -14.72
C ILE A 101 8.12 -10.59 -13.62
N VAL A 102 8.58 -10.63 -12.36
CA VAL A 102 7.86 -10.01 -11.22
C VAL A 102 7.85 -8.48 -11.35
N GLU A 103 8.97 -7.87 -11.75
CA GLU A 103 9.09 -6.43 -11.98
C GLU A 103 8.10 -5.91 -13.03
N HIS A 104 7.71 -6.76 -13.99
CA HIS A 104 6.74 -6.40 -15.03
C HIS A 104 5.28 -6.59 -14.63
N TYR A 105 5.00 -7.02 -13.40
CA TYR A 105 3.62 -7.03 -12.94
C TYR A 105 3.07 -5.61 -12.84
N THR A 106 1.89 -5.41 -13.44
CA THR A 106 1.17 -4.16 -13.32
C THR A 106 0.36 -4.15 -12.04
N ASN A 107 0.26 -2.97 -11.45
CA ASN A 107 -0.55 -2.75 -10.26
C ASN A 107 -1.99 -3.22 -10.50
N GLN A 108 -2.57 -3.89 -9.51
CA GLN A 108 -3.91 -4.46 -9.52
C GLN A 108 -4.11 -5.63 -10.51
N SER A 109 -3.03 -6.20 -11.06
CA SER A 109 -3.11 -7.46 -11.80
C SER A 109 -3.71 -8.57 -10.94
N ALA A 110 -4.62 -9.34 -11.54
CA ALA A 110 -5.35 -10.39 -10.86
C ALA A 110 -4.86 -11.78 -11.27
N PHE A 111 -4.69 -12.66 -10.27
CA PHE A 111 -4.21 -14.02 -10.47
C PHE A 111 -5.02 -15.03 -9.66
N LEU A 112 -5.24 -16.21 -10.24
CA LEU A 112 -5.54 -17.40 -9.46
C LEU A 112 -4.22 -18.03 -9.00
N VAL A 113 -4.16 -18.45 -7.74
CA VAL A 113 -3.03 -19.18 -7.18
C VAL A 113 -3.39 -20.65 -7.13
N GLU A 114 -2.67 -21.44 -7.91
CA GLU A 114 -2.75 -22.89 -7.91
C GLU A 114 -1.53 -23.46 -7.17
N MET A 115 -1.79 -24.44 -6.30
CA MET A 115 -0.74 -25.13 -5.54
C MET A 115 -0.71 -26.60 -5.95
N SER A 116 0.49 -27.12 -6.14
CA SER A 116 0.74 -28.53 -6.41
C SER A 116 1.98 -28.97 -5.65
N GLU A 117 2.15 -30.27 -5.41
CA GLU A 117 3.35 -30.79 -4.79
C GLU A 117 4.22 -31.51 -5.82
N ALA A 118 5.51 -31.21 -5.82
CA ALA A 118 6.49 -31.85 -6.69
C ALA A 118 7.80 -32.07 -5.92
N ALA A 119 8.24 -33.33 -5.84
CA ALA A 119 9.46 -33.73 -5.15
C ALA A 119 9.55 -33.24 -3.68
N GLY A 120 8.42 -33.25 -2.96
CA GLY A 120 8.35 -32.83 -1.55
C GLY A 120 8.38 -31.32 -1.34
N LEU A 121 8.32 -30.53 -2.42
CA LEU A 121 8.21 -29.07 -2.37
C LEU A 121 6.86 -28.62 -2.92
N VAL A 122 6.36 -27.52 -2.37
CA VAL A 122 5.17 -26.83 -2.87
C VAL A 122 5.55 -26.03 -4.11
N GLN A 123 4.90 -26.33 -5.22
CA GLN A 123 4.98 -25.59 -6.46
C GLN A 123 3.76 -24.68 -6.59
N LEU A 124 4.00 -23.39 -6.87
CA LEU A 124 2.96 -22.38 -7.02
C LEU A 124 2.84 -21.95 -8.48
N THR A 125 1.60 -21.76 -8.95
CA THR A 125 1.33 -21.16 -10.27
C THR A 125 0.40 -19.97 -10.11
N LEU A 126 0.83 -18.80 -10.59
CA LEU A 126 0.00 -17.59 -10.72
C LEU A 126 -0.63 -17.60 -12.13
N VAL A 127 -1.92 -17.91 -12.20
CA VAL A 127 -2.70 -17.93 -13.44
C VAL A 127 -3.36 -16.57 -13.65
N GLU A 128 -2.97 -15.87 -14.71
CA GLU A 128 -3.51 -14.56 -15.04
C GLU A 128 -4.97 -14.65 -15.50
N VAL A 129 -5.86 -13.84 -14.91
CA VAL A 129 -7.30 -13.78 -15.26
C VAL A 129 -7.64 -12.59 -16.15
#